data_AF-A0A2E0ERQ5-F1
#
_entry.id   AF-A0A2E0ERQ5-F1
#
_cell.length_a   1.000
_cell.length_b   1.000
_cell.length_c   1.000
_cell.angle_alpha   90.00
_cell.angle_beta   90.00
_cell.angle_gamma   90.00
#
_symmetry.space_group_name_H-M   'P 1'
#
loop_
_entity.id
_entity.type
_entity.pdbx_description
1 polymer ?
#
loop_
_entity_poly.entity_id
_entity_poly.type
_entity_poly.pdbx_seq_one_letter_code
_entity_poly.pdbx_strand_id
1 'polypeptide(L)' 'MNTFLFINIIISAFNIFILSYAYSLNFFPNKWRKKVNQDTLVGLAIIFITMLTMFVWIIYFYIKLF' A
#
# COMPACT_ATOMS: atom_id res chain seq x y z
N MET A 1 13.54 -15.81 9.49
CA MET A 1 13.77 -14.85 8.37
C MET A 1 12.89 -15.09 7.14
N ASN A 2 12.76 -16.32 6.60
CA ASN A 2 12.07 -16.55 5.33
C ASN A 2 10.57 -16.22 5.35
N THR A 3 9.84 -16.65 6.39
CA THR A 3 8.40 -16.31 6.55
C THR A 3 8.18 -14.81 6.67
N PHE A 4 9.05 -14.12 7.42
CA PHE A 4 8.96 -12.66 7.58
C PHE A 4 9.29 -11.93 6.26
N LEU A 5 10.32 -12.36 5.54
CA LEU A 5 10.62 -11.87 4.19
C LEU A 5 9.43 -12.04 3.24
N PHE A 6 8.77 -13.21 3.27
CA PHE A 6 7.61 -13.48 2.43
C PHE A 6 6.44 -12.54 2.76
N ILE A 7 6.16 -12.29 4.04
CA ILE A 7 5.16 -11.32 4.48
C ILE A 7 5.50 -9.92 3.97
N ASN A 8 6.76 -9.48 4.07
CA ASN A 8 7.21 -8.18 3.58
C ASN A 8 6.98 -8.03 2.07
N ILE A 9 7.25 -9.09 1.29
CA ILE A 9 7.03 -9.11 -0.15
C ILE A 9 5.53 -8.98 -0.46
N ILE A 10 4.66 -9.69 0.26
CA ILE A 10 3.20 -9.57 0.08
C ILE A 10 2.73 -8.14 0.36
N ILE A 11 3.16 -7.55 1.48
CA ILE A 11 2.79 -6.18 1.84
C ILE A 11 3.28 -5.19 0.77
N SER A 12 4.48 -5.39 0.25
CA SER A 12 5.05 -4.55 -0.82
C SER A 12 4.26 -4.67 -2.13
N ALA A 13 3.89 -5.90 -2.52
CA ALA A 13 3.07 -6.14 -3.70
C ALA A 13 1.68 -5.49 -3.56
N PHE A 14 1.10 -5.56 -2.36
CA PHE A 14 -0.17 -4.87 -2.06
C PHE A 14 -0.04 -3.35 -2.13
N ASN A 15 1.07 -2.78 -1.66
CA ASN A 15 1.33 -1.35 -1.80
C ASN A 15 1.42 -0.92 -3.28
N ILE A 16 2.15 -1.67 -4.10
CA ILE A 16 2.25 -1.42 -5.55
C ILE A 16 0.87 -1.52 -6.22
N PHE A 17 0.06 -2.49 -5.81
CA PHE A 17 -1.31 -2.64 -6.30
C PHE A 17 -2.17 -1.41 -5.97
N ILE A 18 -2.13 -0.89 -4.73
CA ILE A 18 -2.89 0.30 -4.35
C ILE A 18 -2.41 1.53 -5.14
N LEU A 19 -1.10 1.69 -5.34
CA LEU A 19 -0.57 2.78 -6.17
C LEU A 19 -1.07 2.68 -7.62
N SER A 20 -1.05 1.48 -8.19
CA SER A 20 -1.58 1.21 -9.53
C SER A 20 -3.08 1.50 -9.61
N TYR A 21 -3.83 1.14 -8.57
CA TYR A 21 -5.25 1.45 -8.44
C TYR A 21 -5.50 2.96 -8.36
N ALA A 22 -4.67 3.71 -7.65
CA ALA A 22 -4.75 5.17 -7.60
C ALA A 22 -4.57 5.81 -8.99
N TYR A 23 -3.69 5.28 -9.84
CA TYR A 23 -3.60 5.71 -11.24
C TYR A 23 -4.89 5.38 -12.02
N SER A 24 -5.47 4.21 -11.77
CA SER A 24 -6.72 3.79 -12.43
C SER A 24 -7.95 4.60 -12.00
N LEU A 25 -7.83 5.40 -10.94
CA LEU A 25 -8.95 6.14 -10.37
C LEU A 25 -9.58 7.12 -11.38
N ASN A 26 -8.80 7.63 -12.33
CA ASN A 26 -9.26 8.51 -13.39
C ASN A 26 -10.15 7.83 -14.44
N PHE A 27 -10.21 6.50 -14.47
CA PHE A 27 -11.14 5.77 -15.34
C PHE A 27 -12.58 5.74 -14.78
N PHE A 28 -12.77 6.09 -13.51
CA PHE A 28 -14.10 6.08 -12.90
C PHE A 28 -14.82 7.43 -13.07
N PRO A 29 -16.14 7.43 -13.33
CA PRO A 29 -16.91 8.66 -13.44
C PRO A 29 -16.86 9.50 -12.14
N ASN A 30 -16.66 10.81 -12.27
CA ASN A 30 -16.62 11.74 -11.12
C ASN A 30 -17.82 11.62 -10.16
N LYS A 31 -19.02 11.37 -10.70
CA LYS A 31 -20.24 11.18 -9.89
C LYS A 31 -20.12 9.96 -8.97
N TRP A 32 -19.49 8.89 -9.43
CA TRP A 32 -19.29 7.68 -8.66
C TRP A 32 -18.20 7.87 -7.59
N ARG A 33 -17.04 8.44 -7.97
CA ARG A 33 -15.94 8.73 -7.05
C ARG A 33 -16.37 9.54 -5.84
N LYS A 34 -17.17 10.60 -6.07
CA LYS A 34 -17.73 11.45 -5.02
C LYS A 34 -18.79 10.75 -4.17
N LYS A 35 -19.61 9.87 -4.76
CA LYS A 35 -20.68 9.17 -4.02
C LYS A 35 -20.12 8.29 -2.90
N VAL A 36 -18.95 7.70 -3.12
CA VAL A 36 -18.33 6.79 -2.15
C VAL A 36 -17.05 7.36 -1.50
N ASN A 37 -16.78 8.66 -1.69
CA ASN A 37 -15.55 9.33 -1.23
C ASN A 37 -14.25 8.57 -1.57
N GLN A 38 -14.23 8.02 -2.78
CA GLN A 38 -13.18 7.10 -3.22
C GLN A 38 -11.79 7.74 -3.22
N ASP A 39 -11.69 9.01 -3.63
CA ASP A 39 -10.42 9.76 -3.66
C ASP A 39 -9.78 9.79 -2.26
N THR A 40 -10.59 10.08 -1.23
CA THR A 40 -10.14 10.12 0.16
C THR A 40 -9.78 8.73 0.68
N LEU A 41 -10.60 7.71 0.39
CA LEU A 41 -10.32 6.34 0.82
C LEU A 41 -9.03 5.80 0.22
N VAL A 42 -8.79 6.05 -1.06
CA VAL A 42 -7.58 5.60 -1.75
C VAL A 42 -6.37 6.39 -1.29
N GLY A 43 -6.47 7.71 -1.13
CA GLY A 43 -5.39 8.51 -0.55
C GLY A 43 -4.98 8.02 0.84
N LEU A 44 -5.96 7.71 1.69
CA LEU A 44 -5.73 7.18 3.04
C LEU A 44 -5.07 5.79 2.98
N ALA A 45 -5.56 4.90 2.10
CA ALA A 45 -4.96 3.59 1.89
C ALA A 45 -3.50 3.67 1.43
N ILE A 46 -3.17 4.57 0.51
CA ILE A 46 -1.79 4.80 0.05
C ILE A 46 -0.89 5.19 1.22
N ILE A 47 -1.31 6.19 2.02
CA ILE A 47 -0.50 6.71 3.14
C ILE A 47 -0.22 5.59 4.16
N PHE A 48 -1.27 4.90 4.63
CA PHE A 48 -1.11 3.90 5.67
C PHE A 48 -0.37 2.65 5.19
N ILE A 49 -0.63 2.16 3.97
CA ILE A 49 0.04 0.96 3.45
C ILE A 49 1.48 1.26 3.05
N THR A 50 1.79 2.45 2.52
CA THR A 50 3.18 2.85 2.25
C THR A 50 3.97 2.94 3.56
N MET A 51 3.40 3.57 4.58
CA MET A 51 4.02 3.66 5.91
C MET A 51 4.24 2.28 6.53
N LEU A 52 3.24 1.40 6.48
CA LEU A 52 3.37 0.01 6.94
C LEU A 52 4.48 -0.73 6.22
N THR A 53 4.54 -0.59 4.89
CA THR A 53 5.58 -1.22 4.05
C THR A 53 6.97 -0.77 4.52
N MET A 54 7.17 0.53 4.74
CA MET A 54 8.45 1.06 5.24
C MET A 54 8.84 0.46 6.59
N PHE A 55 7.93 0.47 7.57
CA PHE A 55 8.22 -0.05 8.92
C PHE A 55 8.59 -1.53 8.88
N VAL A 56 7.83 -2.32 8.12
CA VAL A 56 8.03 -3.76 8.02
C VAL A 56 9.39 -4.10 7.38
N TRP A 57 9.85 -3.32 6.40
CA TRP A 57 11.19 -3.45 5.84
C TRP A 57 12.29 -3.00 6.79
N ILE A 58 12.12 -1.88 7.50
CA ILE A 58 13.09 -1.42 8.51
C ILE A 58 13.31 -2.49 9.57
N ILE A 59 12.23 -3.07 10.10
CA ILE A 59 12.29 -4.16 11.09
C ILE A 59 13.01 -5.38 10.51
N TYR A 60 12.73 -5.75 9.26
CA TYR A 60 13.41 -6.88 8.60
C TYR A 60 14.90 -6.65 8.44
N PHE A 61 15.32 -5.46 7.99
CA PHE A 61 16.74 -5.15 7.86
C PHE A 61 17.44 -5.07 9.21
N TYR A 62 16.78 -4.54 10.24
CA TYR A 62 17.31 -4.53 11.60
C TYR A 62 17.60 -5.95 12.10
N ILE A 63 16.61 -6.85 12.05
CA ILE A 63 16.75 -8.26 12.50
C ILE A 63 17.73 -9.06 11.61
N LYS A 64 17.92 -8.66 10.35
CA LYS A 64 18.85 -9.33 9.44
C LYS A 64 20.30 -8.92 9.70
N LEU A 65 20.55 -7.68 10.12
CA LEU A 65 21.88 -7.12 10.33
C LEU A 65 22.41 -7.30 11.75
N PHE A 66 21.52 -7.30 12.74
CA PHE A 66 21.81 -7.42 14.17
C PHE A 66 21.14 -8.66 14.75
#